data_AF-A0A1H3ID91-F1
#
_entry.id   AF-A0A1H3ID91-F1
#
_cell.length_a   1.000
_cell.length_b   1.000
_cell.length_c   1.000
_cell.angle_alpha   90.00
_cell.angle_beta   90.00
_cell.angle_gamma   90.00
#
_symmetry.space_group_name_H-M   'P 1'
#
loop_
_entity.id
_entity.type
_entity.pdbx_description
1 polymer ?
#
loop_
_entity_poly.entity_id
_entity_poly.type
_entity_poly.pdbx_seq_one_letter_code
_entity_poly.pdbx_strand_id
1 'polypeptide(L)'
;MAFKIVRNDITKITADAIVNTANPKPKFSSGTDSAVYAAAGADKLLEERKKIGRIEEGEVAVTPAFDLDAKYIFHTVGPIWKGGNYGEAETVKRCYTNCLNKALELELESIAFPLLATGNYGFPKSDALLLATSVFSNFLAENEMDITLVVFDNESFELSGKIFDGINQFINDNYVEEKINEEYFVCDEAASEPDENAGGRRSRKHGIGLFTGRGKRMAESTGMSAPLSAEAAAPEYKMAGSEMLRNNMAALPVKRSLEDVVKNVSETWSESLLRLITERGYTDTEVYKRANVDRKLFSKIRSNKDYQPKKNTAVAFALALRLNLDETKDFLRRAGYAFSPSSKFDLIIEYSIENGVYDLMLINSALFDHDQPQLGA
;
A
#
# COMPACT_ATOMS: atom_id res chain seq x y z
N MET A 1 -22.10 3.84 -6.54
CA MET A 1 -21.25 2.96 -7.38
C MET A 1 -21.92 1.59 -7.50
N ALA A 2 -22.14 1.09 -8.72
CA ALA A 2 -22.75 -0.21 -9.01
C ALA A 2 -21.75 -1.40 -8.93
N PHE A 3 -20.50 -1.11 -8.58
CA PHE A 3 -19.45 -2.11 -8.36
C PHE A 3 -19.30 -2.41 -6.87
N LYS A 4 -19.35 -3.69 -6.51
CA LYS A 4 -19.09 -4.18 -5.15
C LYS A 4 -18.15 -5.38 -5.14
N ILE A 5 -17.40 -5.52 -4.06
CA ILE A 5 -16.58 -6.70 -3.78
C ILE A 5 -17.22 -7.46 -2.62
N VAL A 6 -17.45 -8.75 -2.81
CA VAL A 6 -18.11 -9.60 -1.80
C VAL A 6 -17.26 -10.83 -1.53
N ARG A 7 -17.16 -11.19 -0.24
CA ARG A 7 -16.59 -12.46 0.15
C ARG A 7 -17.67 -13.54 0.13
N ASN A 8 -17.70 -14.35 -0.92
CA ASN A 8 -18.72 -15.40 -1.06
C ASN A 8 -18.28 -16.50 -2.02
N ASP A 9 -19.12 -17.53 -2.16
CA ASP A 9 -19.07 -18.49 -3.26
C ASP A 9 -19.80 -17.90 -4.48
N ILE A 10 -19.11 -17.82 -5.62
CA ILE A 10 -19.67 -17.26 -6.86
C ILE A 10 -20.90 -18.05 -7.35
N THR A 11 -20.99 -19.34 -7.03
CA THR A 11 -22.13 -20.18 -7.40
C THR A 11 -23.40 -19.84 -6.60
N LYS A 12 -23.28 -19.00 -5.57
CA LYS A 12 -24.38 -18.53 -4.70
C LYS A 12 -24.76 -17.07 -4.94
N ILE A 13 -24.14 -16.42 -5.93
CA ILE A 13 -24.45 -15.04 -6.28
C ILE A 13 -25.58 -15.00 -7.30
N THR A 14 -26.62 -14.23 -6.99
CA THR A 14 -27.69 -13.88 -7.93
C THR A 14 -27.20 -12.75 -8.84
N ALA A 15 -27.08 -13.03 -10.13
CA ALA A 15 -26.73 -12.06 -11.18
C ALA A 15 -27.20 -12.61 -12.54
N ASP A 16 -27.37 -11.75 -13.56
CA ASP A 16 -27.78 -12.22 -14.89
C ASP A 16 -26.72 -13.13 -15.52
N ALA A 17 -25.44 -12.82 -15.33
CA ALA A 17 -24.34 -13.68 -15.73
C ALA A 17 -23.35 -13.92 -14.58
N ILE A 18 -22.84 -15.15 -14.50
CA ILE A 18 -21.65 -15.45 -13.69
C ILE A 18 -20.47 -15.83 -14.59
N VAL A 19 -19.26 -15.42 -14.20
CA VAL A 19 -18.05 -15.73 -14.94
C VAL A 19 -17.36 -16.95 -14.36
N ASN A 20 -16.98 -17.89 -15.23
CA ASN A 20 -16.20 -19.06 -14.90
C ASN A 20 -14.77 -18.93 -15.46
N THR A 21 -13.78 -19.27 -14.62
CA THR A 21 -12.39 -19.48 -15.03
C THR A 21 -12.26 -20.83 -15.74
N ALA A 22 -12.44 -20.83 -17.06
CA ALA A 22 -12.50 -22.04 -17.86
C ALA A 22 -11.13 -22.52 -18.32
N ASN A 23 -11.07 -23.80 -18.67
CA ASN A 23 -9.96 -24.38 -19.43
C ASN A 23 -10.16 -24.16 -20.95
N PRO A 24 -9.08 -24.09 -21.76
CA PRO A 24 -9.19 -23.93 -23.22
C PRO A 24 -10.03 -25.03 -23.89
N LYS A 25 -9.81 -26.30 -23.49
CA LYS A 25 -10.56 -27.46 -24.01
C LYS A 25 -11.82 -27.72 -23.17
N PRO A 26 -12.88 -28.32 -23.75
CA PRO A 26 -14.14 -28.67 -23.06
C PRO A 26 -13.91 -29.74 -21.99
N LYS A 27 -13.40 -29.28 -20.86
CA LYS A 27 -13.20 -30.04 -19.64
C LYS A 27 -13.31 -29.05 -18.48
N PHE A 28 -13.73 -29.56 -17.34
CA PHE A 28 -13.60 -28.82 -16.09
C PHE A 28 -12.48 -29.42 -15.24
N SER A 29 -11.85 -28.60 -14.43
CA SER A 29 -10.81 -28.99 -13.48
C SER A 29 -11.15 -28.53 -12.07
N SER A 30 -10.22 -28.64 -11.14
CA SER A 30 -10.37 -28.16 -9.77
C SER A 30 -10.61 -26.64 -9.68
N GLY A 31 -11.02 -26.19 -8.49
CA GLY A 31 -11.23 -24.77 -8.17
C GLY A 31 -12.62 -24.27 -8.60
N THR A 32 -12.69 -23.00 -8.97
CA THR A 32 -13.93 -22.33 -9.38
C THR A 32 -14.62 -23.07 -10.54
N ASP A 33 -13.85 -23.63 -11.48
CA ASP A 33 -14.38 -24.38 -12.62
C ASP A 33 -15.20 -25.60 -12.16
N SER A 34 -14.65 -26.44 -11.27
CA SER A 34 -15.41 -27.57 -10.70
C SER A 34 -16.65 -27.14 -9.92
N ALA A 35 -16.57 -26.02 -9.18
CA ALA A 35 -17.69 -25.53 -8.39
C ALA A 35 -18.85 -25.07 -9.29
N VAL A 36 -18.55 -24.32 -10.36
CA VAL A 36 -19.55 -23.88 -11.34
C VAL A 36 -20.20 -25.07 -12.05
N TYR A 37 -19.42 -26.06 -12.49
CA TYR A 37 -19.98 -27.26 -13.12
C TYR A 37 -20.84 -28.08 -12.15
N ALA A 38 -20.41 -28.24 -10.89
CA ALA A 38 -21.19 -28.94 -9.89
C ALA A 38 -22.53 -28.24 -9.59
N ALA A 39 -22.52 -26.91 -9.54
CA ALA A 39 -23.70 -26.10 -9.25
C ALA A 39 -24.67 -25.98 -10.44
N ALA A 40 -24.17 -25.88 -11.68
CA ALA A 40 -24.98 -25.77 -12.88
C ALA A 40 -25.56 -27.12 -13.35
N GLY A 41 -24.96 -28.24 -12.93
CA GLY A 41 -25.23 -29.57 -13.48
C GLY A 41 -24.16 -29.95 -14.51
N ALA A 42 -23.18 -30.74 -14.06
CA ALA A 42 -21.92 -30.95 -14.78
C ALA A 42 -22.10 -31.55 -16.18
N ASP A 43 -23.01 -32.52 -16.34
CA ASP A 43 -23.22 -33.20 -17.62
C ASP A 43 -23.82 -32.24 -18.67
N LYS A 44 -24.86 -31.48 -18.29
CA LYS A 44 -25.54 -30.51 -19.16
C LYS A 44 -24.56 -29.42 -19.63
N LEU A 45 -23.81 -28.84 -18.68
CA LEU A 45 -22.87 -27.78 -18.98
C LEU A 45 -21.71 -28.27 -19.85
N LEU A 46 -21.20 -29.49 -19.60
CA LEU A 46 -20.13 -30.07 -20.39
C LEU A 46 -20.57 -30.37 -21.83
N GLU A 47 -21.82 -30.81 -22.05
CA GLU A 47 -22.37 -31.00 -23.39
C GLU A 47 -22.43 -29.68 -24.18
N GLU A 48 -22.88 -28.58 -23.57
CA GLU A 48 -22.84 -27.26 -24.22
C GLU A 48 -21.41 -26.79 -24.48
N ARG A 49 -20.49 -26.94 -23.50
CA ARG A 49 -19.08 -26.58 -23.70
C ARG A 49 -18.41 -27.37 -24.82
N LYS A 50 -18.82 -28.62 -25.04
CA LYS A 50 -18.33 -29.45 -26.16
C LYS A 50 -18.78 -28.90 -27.52
N LYS A 51 -20.00 -28.34 -27.62
CA LYS A 51 -20.50 -27.71 -28.87
C LYS A 51 -19.70 -26.47 -29.25
N ILE A 52 -19.27 -25.69 -28.25
CA ILE A 52 -18.45 -24.49 -28.43
C ILE A 52 -17.02 -24.85 -28.88
N GLY A 53 -16.43 -25.91 -28.33
CA GLY A 53 -15.08 -26.34 -28.70
C GLY A 53 -13.99 -25.60 -27.93
N ARG A 54 -12.90 -25.20 -28.60
CA ARG A 54 -11.75 -24.57 -27.92
C ARG A 54 -12.00 -23.08 -27.70
N ILE A 55 -11.65 -22.57 -26.52
CA ILE A 55 -11.65 -21.14 -26.18
C ILE A 55 -10.18 -20.71 -26.05
N GLU A 56 -9.79 -19.66 -26.76
CA GLU A 56 -8.43 -19.10 -26.66
C GLU A 56 -8.29 -18.17 -25.45
N GLU A 57 -7.04 -17.92 -25.04
CA GLU A 57 -6.76 -17.06 -23.89
C GLU A 57 -7.23 -15.61 -24.12
N GLY A 58 -7.94 -15.05 -23.15
CA GLY A 58 -8.57 -13.73 -23.24
C GLY A 58 -9.94 -13.72 -23.91
N GLU A 59 -10.38 -14.82 -24.54
CA GLU A 59 -11.69 -14.90 -25.17
C GLU A 59 -12.77 -15.33 -24.17
N VAL A 60 -14.04 -15.13 -24.57
CA VAL A 60 -15.22 -15.50 -23.79
C VAL A 60 -16.18 -16.32 -24.63
N ALA A 61 -16.76 -17.37 -24.02
CA ALA A 61 -17.87 -18.11 -24.60
C ALA A 61 -19.04 -18.17 -23.62
N VAL A 62 -20.25 -18.26 -24.15
CA VAL A 62 -21.49 -18.16 -23.35
C VAL A 62 -22.24 -19.48 -23.39
N THR A 63 -22.74 -19.92 -22.24
CA THR A 63 -23.69 -21.03 -22.11
C THR A 63 -24.86 -20.63 -21.21
N PRO A 64 -26.01 -21.33 -21.27
CA PRO A 64 -27.06 -21.19 -20.26
C PRO A 64 -26.55 -21.58 -18.86
N ALA A 65 -27.06 -20.93 -17.81
CA ALA A 65 -26.60 -21.22 -16.44
C ALA A 65 -27.21 -22.46 -15.78
N PHE A 66 -28.25 -23.04 -16.40
CA PHE A 66 -28.93 -24.25 -15.94
C PHE A 66 -29.46 -24.14 -14.51
N ASP A 67 -28.88 -24.89 -13.57
CA ASP A 67 -29.38 -25.02 -12.19
C ASP A 67 -28.85 -23.89 -11.27
N LEU A 68 -28.08 -22.94 -11.81
CA LEU A 68 -27.63 -21.72 -11.11
C LEU A 68 -28.68 -20.61 -11.15
N ASP A 69 -28.64 -19.72 -10.14
CA ASP A 69 -29.46 -18.50 -10.07
C ASP A 69 -28.90 -17.37 -10.96
N ALA A 70 -28.76 -17.68 -12.25
CA ALA A 70 -28.29 -16.79 -13.30
C ALA A 70 -28.93 -17.15 -14.65
N LYS A 71 -28.87 -16.26 -15.63
CA LYS A 71 -29.31 -16.56 -17.01
C LYS A 71 -28.19 -17.26 -17.78
N TYR A 72 -26.95 -16.76 -17.64
CA TYR A 72 -25.81 -17.21 -18.42
C TYR A 72 -24.56 -17.53 -17.57
N ILE A 73 -23.72 -18.43 -18.08
CA ILE A 73 -22.34 -18.62 -17.62
C ILE A 73 -21.39 -18.14 -18.72
N PHE A 74 -20.51 -17.21 -18.37
CA PHE A 74 -19.46 -16.73 -19.27
C PHE A 74 -18.16 -17.47 -18.96
N HIS A 75 -17.70 -18.28 -19.90
CA HIS A 75 -16.47 -19.05 -19.81
C HIS A 75 -15.32 -18.24 -20.41
N THR A 76 -14.38 -17.80 -19.58
CA THR A 76 -13.17 -17.11 -20.04
C THR A 76 -11.91 -17.84 -19.60
N VAL A 77 -10.87 -17.76 -20.43
CA VAL A 77 -9.60 -18.46 -20.20
C VAL A 77 -8.52 -17.43 -19.91
N GLY A 78 -8.03 -17.43 -18.67
CA GLY A 78 -6.90 -16.59 -18.27
C GLY A 78 -5.54 -17.18 -18.69
N PRO A 79 -4.45 -16.39 -18.59
CA PRO A 79 -3.09 -16.87 -18.84
C PRO A 79 -2.51 -17.56 -17.59
N ILE A 80 -1.55 -18.47 -17.80
CA ILE A 80 -0.69 -18.96 -16.72
C ILE A 80 0.37 -17.90 -16.44
N TRP A 81 0.54 -17.51 -15.18
CA TRP A 81 1.56 -16.55 -14.75
C TRP A 81 2.98 -17.09 -14.97
N LYS A 82 3.80 -16.32 -15.68
CA LYS A 82 5.20 -16.64 -15.99
C LYS A 82 6.15 -15.50 -15.60
N GLY A 83 5.77 -14.71 -14.60
CA GLY A 83 6.56 -13.59 -14.09
C GLY A 83 6.25 -12.23 -14.72
N GLY A 84 5.15 -12.11 -15.49
CA GLY A 84 4.57 -10.82 -15.87
C GLY A 84 5.13 -10.15 -17.11
N ASN A 85 6.07 -10.80 -17.80
CA ASN A 85 6.74 -10.27 -18.99
C ASN A 85 6.25 -10.91 -20.30
N TYR A 86 5.14 -11.65 -20.27
CA TYR A 86 4.61 -12.41 -21.41
C TYR A 86 3.20 -11.94 -21.84
N GLY A 87 2.78 -10.75 -21.40
CA GLY A 87 1.46 -10.21 -21.73
C GLY A 87 0.33 -10.79 -20.88
N GLU A 88 0.64 -11.34 -19.70
CA GLU A 88 -0.35 -11.97 -18.84
C GLU A 88 -1.36 -10.93 -18.34
N ALA A 89 -0.91 -9.76 -17.92
CA ALA A 89 -1.78 -8.70 -17.43
C ALA A 89 -2.76 -8.24 -18.52
N GLU A 90 -2.28 -8.03 -19.75
CA GLU A 90 -3.11 -7.66 -20.90
C GLU A 90 -4.12 -8.74 -21.23
N THR A 91 -3.76 -10.01 -21.07
CA THR A 91 -4.67 -11.13 -21.32
C THR A 91 -5.77 -11.20 -20.25
N VAL A 92 -5.42 -11.04 -18.97
CA VAL A 92 -6.43 -10.94 -17.88
C VAL A 92 -7.35 -9.74 -18.09
N LYS A 93 -6.79 -8.59 -18.49
CA LYS A 93 -7.57 -7.40 -18.85
C LYS A 93 -8.56 -7.71 -19.98
N ARG A 94 -8.10 -8.39 -21.03
CA ARG A 94 -8.93 -8.81 -22.15
C ARG A 94 -10.07 -9.75 -21.71
N CYS A 95 -9.81 -10.68 -20.77
CA CYS A 95 -10.87 -11.51 -20.20
C CYS A 95 -12.01 -10.68 -19.60
N TYR A 96 -11.69 -9.70 -18.75
CA TYR A 96 -12.69 -8.83 -18.14
C TYR A 96 -13.43 -7.99 -19.18
N THR A 97 -12.70 -7.28 -20.04
CA THR A 97 -13.30 -6.42 -21.07
C THR A 97 -14.21 -7.19 -22.02
N ASN A 98 -13.79 -8.37 -22.48
CA ASN A 98 -14.59 -9.19 -23.38
C ASN A 98 -15.86 -9.72 -22.70
N CYS A 99 -15.80 -10.10 -21.42
CA CYS A 99 -16.99 -10.50 -20.67
C CYS A 99 -17.97 -9.33 -20.53
N LEU A 100 -17.49 -8.12 -20.20
CA LEU A 100 -18.33 -6.93 -20.05
C LEU A 100 -18.99 -6.54 -21.37
N ASN A 101 -18.23 -6.51 -22.47
CA ASN A 101 -18.77 -6.26 -23.80
C ASN A 101 -19.83 -7.29 -24.19
N LYS A 102 -19.59 -8.58 -23.87
CA LYS A 102 -20.58 -9.63 -24.12
C LYS A 102 -21.85 -9.46 -23.30
N ALA A 103 -21.74 -8.96 -22.06
CA ALA A 103 -22.88 -8.66 -21.22
C ALA A 103 -23.72 -7.50 -21.80
N LEU A 104 -23.08 -6.46 -22.34
CA LEU A 104 -23.77 -5.38 -23.04
C LEU A 104 -24.49 -5.87 -24.30
N GLU A 105 -23.84 -6.70 -25.12
CA GLU A 105 -24.44 -7.29 -26.32
C GLU A 105 -25.68 -8.14 -26.01
N LEU A 106 -25.73 -8.74 -24.82
CA LEU A 106 -26.85 -9.54 -24.33
C LEU A 106 -27.84 -8.74 -23.46
N GLU A 107 -27.65 -7.43 -23.35
CA GLU A 107 -28.49 -6.50 -22.58
C GLU A 107 -28.69 -6.94 -21.11
N LEU A 108 -27.60 -7.40 -20.47
CA LEU A 108 -27.63 -7.84 -19.07
C LEU A 108 -27.47 -6.66 -18.11
N GLU A 109 -28.16 -6.69 -16.98
CA GLU A 109 -28.10 -5.65 -15.97
C GLU A 109 -27.03 -5.95 -14.92
N SER A 110 -26.70 -7.22 -14.69
CA SER A 110 -25.76 -7.63 -13.64
C SER A 110 -24.80 -8.77 -14.03
N ILE A 111 -23.55 -8.68 -13.58
CA ILE A 111 -22.53 -9.70 -13.83
C ILE A 111 -21.63 -9.92 -12.61
N ALA A 112 -21.38 -11.19 -12.28
CA ALA A 112 -20.51 -11.60 -11.18
C ALA A 112 -19.21 -12.22 -11.68
N PHE A 113 -18.07 -11.69 -11.25
CA PHE A 113 -16.73 -12.15 -11.61
C PHE A 113 -16.05 -12.83 -10.42
N PRO A 114 -15.31 -13.94 -10.62
CA PRO A 114 -14.31 -14.37 -9.67
C PRO A 114 -13.02 -13.57 -9.90
N LEU A 115 -12.09 -13.62 -8.95
CA LEU A 115 -10.76 -13.03 -9.16
C LEU A 115 -9.93 -13.90 -10.13
N LEU A 116 -9.86 -13.48 -11.39
CA LEU A 116 -9.30 -14.27 -12.49
C LEU A 116 -7.79 -14.55 -12.33
N ALA A 117 -7.36 -15.74 -12.78
CA ALA A 117 -5.97 -16.21 -12.85
C ALA A 117 -5.18 -16.30 -11.52
N THR A 118 -5.77 -15.98 -10.36
CA THR A 118 -5.06 -15.94 -9.06
C THR A 118 -4.91 -17.27 -8.34
N GLY A 119 -5.68 -18.30 -8.72
CA GLY A 119 -5.59 -19.64 -8.15
C GLY A 119 -4.42 -20.44 -8.71
N ASN A 120 -4.71 -21.59 -9.32
CA ASN A 120 -3.68 -22.48 -9.90
C ASN A 120 -2.81 -21.80 -10.98
N TYR A 121 -3.28 -20.70 -11.57
CA TYR A 121 -2.54 -19.98 -12.63
C TYR A 121 -1.54 -18.97 -12.04
N GLY A 122 -1.57 -18.73 -10.73
CA GLY A 122 -0.50 -18.06 -9.98
C GLY A 122 -0.35 -16.56 -10.22
N PHE A 123 -1.34 -15.91 -10.85
CA PHE A 123 -1.30 -14.46 -11.06
C PHE A 123 -1.35 -13.73 -9.70
N PRO A 124 -0.51 -12.72 -9.43
CA PRO A 124 -0.49 -12.03 -8.14
C PRO A 124 -1.85 -11.42 -7.79
N LYS A 125 -2.34 -11.71 -6.57
CA LYS A 125 -3.68 -11.28 -6.12
C LYS A 125 -3.83 -9.76 -6.06
N SER A 126 -2.79 -9.04 -5.62
CA SER A 126 -2.74 -7.57 -5.61
C SER A 126 -2.95 -6.99 -6.99
N ASP A 127 -2.18 -7.51 -7.95
CA ASP A 127 -2.18 -7.00 -9.30
C ASP A 127 -3.49 -7.36 -10.01
N ALA A 128 -4.03 -8.55 -9.75
CA ALA A 128 -5.34 -8.96 -10.26
C ALA A 128 -6.48 -8.08 -9.71
N LEU A 129 -6.45 -7.72 -8.42
CA LEU A 129 -7.45 -6.85 -7.80
C LEU A 129 -7.40 -5.43 -8.35
N LEU A 130 -6.20 -4.84 -8.44
CA LEU A 130 -6.00 -3.52 -9.02
C LEU A 130 -6.44 -3.49 -10.49
N LEU A 131 -6.08 -4.52 -11.25
CA LEU A 131 -6.45 -4.63 -12.66
C LEU A 131 -7.96 -4.78 -12.85
N ALA A 132 -8.62 -5.67 -12.08
CA ALA A 132 -10.07 -5.84 -12.14
C ALA A 132 -10.79 -4.53 -11.82
N THR A 133 -10.40 -3.88 -10.72
CA THR A 133 -10.94 -2.60 -10.27
C THR A 133 -10.77 -1.52 -11.33
N SER A 134 -9.58 -1.40 -11.93
CA SER A 134 -9.31 -0.45 -13.00
C SER A 134 -10.19 -0.70 -14.23
N VAL A 135 -10.38 -1.96 -14.63
CA VAL A 135 -11.26 -2.30 -15.77
C VAL A 135 -12.71 -1.96 -15.47
N PHE A 136 -13.21 -2.31 -14.28
CA PHE A 136 -14.58 -2.03 -13.89
C PHE A 136 -14.87 -0.54 -13.76
N SER A 137 -13.99 0.23 -13.13
CA SER A 137 -14.14 1.68 -13.01
C SER A 137 -14.17 2.36 -14.38
N ASN A 138 -13.27 1.97 -15.29
CA ASN A 138 -13.27 2.51 -16.65
C ASN A 138 -14.54 2.13 -17.43
N PHE A 139 -15.02 0.90 -17.28
CA PHE A 139 -16.23 0.45 -17.94
C PHE A 139 -17.49 1.19 -17.43
N LEU A 140 -17.58 1.36 -16.11
CA LEU A 140 -18.71 2.02 -15.45
C LEU A 140 -18.73 3.54 -15.62
N ALA A 141 -17.66 4.13 -16.16
CA ALA A 141 -17.65 5.55 -16.53
C ALA A 141 -18.57 5.84 -17.74
N GLU A 142 -18.77 4.84 -18.60
CA GLU A 142 -19.54 4.98 -19.85
C GLU A 142 -20.80 4.10 -19.89
N ASN A 143 -20.95 3.16 -18.96
CA ASN A 143 -22.02 2.15 -18.96
C ASN A 143 -22.62 1.97 -17.56
N GLU A 144 -23.91 1.65 -17.50
CA GLU A 144 -24.59 1.27 -16.26
C GLU A 144 -24.75 -0.26 -16.19
N MET A 145 -24.12 -0.90 -15.21
CA MET A 145 -24.22 -2.35 -14.97
C MET A 145 -23.83 -2.65 -13.53
N ASP A 146 -24.53 -3.58 -12.88
CA ASP A 146 -24.19 -4.07 -11.55
C ASP A 146 -23.06 -5.10 -11.65
N ILE A 147 -21.86 -4.71 -11.23
CA ILE A 147 -20.68 -5.57 -11.26
C ILE A 147 -20.38 -6.07 -9.85
N THR A 148 -20.27 -7.39 -9.68
CA THR A 148 -19.88 -7.99 -8.40
C THR A 148 -18.58 -8.77 -8.55
N LEU A 149 -17.52 -8.35 -7.87
CA LEU A 149 -16.30 -9.14 -7.75
C LEU A 149 -16.40 -10.05 -6.52
N VAL A 150 -16.39 -11.35 -6.76
CA VAL A 150 -16.52 -12.38 -5.74
C VAL A 150 -15.13 -12.91 -5.41
N VAL A 151 -14.73 -12.71 -4.16
CA VAL A 151 -13.47 -13.24 -3.61
C VAL A 151 -13.80 -14.31 -2.57
N PHE A 152 -13.06 -15.41 -2.54
CA PHE A 152 -13.36 -16.52 -1.62
C PHE A 152 -12.53 -16.43 -0.34
N ASP A 153 -11.26 -16.04 -0.47
CA ASP A 153 -10.28 -16.01 0.59
C ASP A 153 -10.29 -14.69 1.37
N ASN A 154 -9.95 -14.79 2.67
CA ASN A 154 -9.92 -13.64 3.57
C ASN A 154 -8.81 -12.64 3.17
N GLU A 155 -7.69 -13.13 2.66
CA GLU A 155 -6.56 -12.31 2.20
C GLU A 155 -6.95 -11.41 1.02
N SER A 156 -7.57 -11.95 -0.03
CA SER A 156 -8.09 -11.14 -1.14
C SER A 156 -9.18 -10.17 -0.70
N PHE A 157 -10.03 -10.54 0.27
CA PHE A 157 -11.05 -9.63 0.78
C PHE A 157 -10.47 -8.47 1.58
N GLU A 158 -9.50 -8.73 2.48
CA GLU A 158 -8.78 -7.68 3.22
C GLU A 158 -7.98 -6.77 2.29
N LEU A 159 -7.31 -7.35 1.28
CA LEU A 159 -6.60 -6.59 0.25
C LEU A 159 -7.55 -5.71 -0.56
N SER A 160 -8.75 -6.22 -0.86
CA SER A 160 -9.75 -5.45 -1.58
C SER A 160 -10.29 -4.28 -0.76
N GLY A 161 -10.51 -4.42 0.55
CA GLY A 161 -10.96 -3.32 1.41
C GLY A 161 -9.96 -2.18 1.44
N LYS A 162 -8.66 -2.52 1.57
CA LYS A 162 -7.55 -1.55 1.51
C LYS A 162 -7.48 -0.78 0.19
N ILE A 163 -7.78 -1.44 -0.93
CA ILE A 163 -7.78 -0.82 -2.26
C ILE A 163 -9.06 0.01 -2.47
N PHE A 164 -10.21 -0.47 -1.99
CA PHE A 164 -11.50 0.19 -2.18
C PHE A 164 -11.70 1.41 -1.28
N ASP A 165 -11.23 1.36 -0.03
CA ASP A 165 -11.31 2.51 0.87
C ASP A 165 -10.49 3.68 0.30
N GLY A 166 -9.33 3.40 -0.32
CA GLY A 166 -8.55 4.42 -1.03
C GLY A 166 -9.24 4.99 -2.28
N ILE A 167 -10.00 4.18 -3.02
CA ILE A 167 -10.72 4.62 -4.25
C ILE A 167 -12.01 5.37 -3.92
N ASN A 168 -12.77 4.94 -2.91
CA ASN A 168 -13.96 5.67 -2.44
C ASN A 168 -13.60 7.02 -1.84
N GLN A 169 -12.46 7.13 -1.14
CA GLN A 169 -11.96 8.40 -0.64
C GLN A 169 -11.60 9.34 -1.80
N PHE A 170 -10.86 8.83 -2.79
CA PHE A 170 -10.54 9.57 -4.02
C PHE A 170 -11.77 10.03 -4.83
N ILE A 171 -12.80 9.19 -4.96
CA ILE A 171 -14.02 9.55 -5.71
C ILE A 171 -14.88 10.54 -4.91
N ASN A 172 -14.99 10.41 -3.59
CA ASN A 172 -15.70 11.39 -2.78
C ASN A 172 -15.03 12.77 -2.82
N ASP A 173 -13.71 12.82 -2.70
CA ASP A 173 -12.98 14.10 -2.67
C ASP A 173 -13.10 14.85 -4.01
N ASN A 174 -13.05 14.14 -5.15
CA ASN A 174 -13.23 14.74 -6.48
C ASN A 174 -14.71 15.04 -6.83
N TYR A 175 -15.67 14.21 -6.39
CA TYR A 175 -17.11 14.44 -6.63
C TYR A 175 -17.63 15.64 -5.84
N VAL A 176 -17.10 15.86 -4.64
CA VAL A 176 -17.42 17.02 -3.79
C VAL A 176 -16.84 18.31 -4.39
N GLU A 177 -15.63 18.31 -4.93
CA GLU A 177 -15.05 19.49 -5.60
C GLU A 177 -15.84 19.94 -6.85
N GLU A 178 -16.28 19.01 -7.70
CA GLU A 178 -17.10 19.34 -8.89
C GLU A 178 -18.50 19.86 -8.51
N LYS A 179 -19.18 19.22 -7.56
CA LYS A 179 -20.52 19.65 -7.11
C LYS A 179 -20.51 20.96 -6.32
N ILE A 180 -19.45 21.24 -5.55
CA ILE A 180 -19.29 22.53 -4.86
C ILE A 180 -19.17 23.69 -5.87
N ASN A 181 -18.46 23.48 -6.98
CA ASN A 181 -18.32 24.50 -8.03
C ASN A 181 -19.63 24.77 -8.78
N GLU A 182 -20.50 23.77 -8.96
CA GLU A 182 -21.83 23.96 -9.56
C GLU A 182 -22.85 24.59 -8.59
N GLU A 183 -22.78 24.26 -7.30
CA GLU A 183 -23.82 24.60 -6.32
C GLU A 183 -23.54 25.92 -5.57
N TYR A 184 -22.28 26.38 -5.50
CA TYR A 184 -21.86 27.58 -4.74
C TYR A 184 -21.22 28.71 -5.56
N PHE A 185 -21.26 28.67 -6.91
CA PHE A 185 -20.89 29.85 -7.72
C PHE A 185 -22.01 30.90 -7.67
N VAL A 186 -21.97 31.76 -6.64
CA VAL A 186 -22.71 33.02 -6.62
C VAL A 186 -21.96 34.03 -7.49
N CYS A 187 -22.67 34.61 -8.45
CA CYS A 187 -22.20 35.70 -9.30
C CYS A 187 -21.67 36.87 -8.46
N ASP A 188 -20.42 37.29 -8.70
CA ASP A 188 -19.94 38.60 -8.27
C ASP A 188 -19.92 39.55 -9.48
N GLU A 189 -21.11 40.07 -9.82
CA GLU A 189 -21.23 41.38 -10.46
C GLU A 189 -21.59 42.40 -9.38
N ALA A 190 -20.63 43.24 -8.97
CA ALA A 190 -20.83 44.70 -8.85
C ALA A 190 -19.62 45.41 -8.20
N ALA A 191 -19.03 46.33 -8.99
CA ALA A 191 -18.41 47.59 -8.58
C ALA A 191 -17.11 47.52 -7.72
N SER A 192 -16.05 48.31 -7.93
CA SER A 192 -15.91 49.64 -8.54
C SER A 192 -14.43 49.94 -8.82
N GLU A 193 -14.20 50.83 -9.79
CA GLU A 193 -12.94 51.47 -10.20
C GLU A 193 -12.14 52.16 -9.07
N PRO A 194 -10.85 52.50 -9.30
CA PRO A 194 -9.98 53.15 -8.32
C PRO A 194 -10.06 54.67 -8.40
N ASP A 195 -10.12 55.37 -7.27
CA ASP A 195 -9.89 56.82 -7.23
C ASP A 195 -9.03 57.25 -6.03
N GLU A 196 -8.31 58.34 -6.28
CA GLU A 196 -7.14 58.88 -5.60
C GLU A 196 -7.43 59.67 -4.31
N ASN A 197 -6.37 59.82 -3.51
CA ASN A 197 -6.03 61.05 -2.76
C ASN A 197 -6.91 61.49 -1.56
N ALA A 198 -6.39 61.36 -0.33
CA ALA A 198 -6.42 62.42 0.70
C ALA A 198 -5.68 61.98 1.97
N GLY A 199 -4.79 62.84 2.48
CA GLY A 199 -4.00 62.60 3.69
C GLY A 199 -4.65 63.01 5.01
N GLY A 200 -3.87 62.91 6.10
CA GLY A 200 -4.10 63.72 7.31
C GLY A 200 -4.15 63.00 8.66
N ARG A 201 -3.04 63.09 9.40
CA ARG A 201 -2.91 63.43 10.84
C ARG A 201 -3.73 62.71 11.95
N ARG A 202 -2.94 62.19 12.91
CA ARG A 202 -2.96 62.37 14.39
C ARG A 202 -4.06 61.73 15.27
N SER A 203 -3.57 60.76 16.06
CA SER A 203 -3.47 60.76 17.54
C SER A 203 -4.65 60.38 18.45
N ARG A 204 -4.26 59.65 19.52
CA ARG A 204 -4.87 59.44 20.86
C ARG A 204 -5.90 58.32 21.00
N LYS A 205 -5.49 57.23 21.67
CA LYS A 205 -5.61 56.92 23.12
C LYS A 205 -7.06 56.59 23.51
N HIS A 206 -7.28 55.40 24.06
CA HIS A 206 -7.75 55.19 25.43
C HIS A 206 -7.22 53.83 25.90
N GLY A 207 -6.62 53.82 27.08
CA GLY A 207 -6.22 52.61 27.78
C GLY A 207 -7.11 52.40 29.00
N ILE A 208 -7.17 51.15 29.46
CA ILE A 208 -7.41 50.73 30.84
C ILE A 208 -6.59 49.43 30.95
N GLY A 209 -5.67 49.19 31.87
CA GLY A 209 -5.29 49.93 33.06
C GLY A 209 -5.39 49.04 34.30
N LEU A 210 -4.29 48.35 34.61
CA LEU A 210 -3.90 47.81 35.93
C LEU A 210 -4.71 46.60 36.48
N PHE A 211 -4.21 45.73 37.37
CA PHE A 211 -3.24 45.86 38.47
C PHE A 211 -2.59 44.48 38.78
N THR A 212 -1.24 44.46 38.87
CA THR A 212 -0.33 43.83 39.86
C THR A 212 -0.59 42.40 40.43
N GLY A 213 0.41 41.58 40.74
CA GLY A 213 1.70 41.97 41.33
C GLY A 213 2.73 40.85 41.44
N ARG A 214 3.96 41.34 41.65
CA ARG A 214 5.26 40.66 41.78
C ARG A 214 5.57 40.24 43.22
N GLY A 215 6.48 39.28 43.36
CA GLY A 215 7.44 39.16 44.48
C GLY A 215 8.05 37.75 44.51
N LYS A 216 9.19 37.45 43.85
CA LYS A 216 10.61 37.63 44.25
C LYS A 216 11.03 37.11 45.65
N ARG A 217 11.86 36.05 45.56
CA ARG A 217 13.22 35.85 46.13
C ARG A 217 13.42 35.29 47.56
N MET A 218 14.17 34.17 47.54
CA MET A 218 15.48 33.88 48.16
C MET A 218 15.58 33.36 49.61
N ALA A 219 16.37 32.27 49.68
CA ALA A 219 17.47 31.95 50.61
C ALA A 219 17.23 30.96 51.77
N GLU A 220 18.10 29.92 51.75
CA GLU A 220 18.83 29.30 52.88
C GLU A 220 18.00 28.49 53.93
N SER A 221 18.46 27.38 54.52
CA SER A 221 19.77 26.73 54.66
C SER A 221 19.62 25.34 55.32
N THR A 222 20.75 24.61 55.44
CA THR A 222 21.03 23.44 56.31
C THR A 222 20.39 22.11 55.88
N GLY A 223 21.06 20.96 55.83
CA GLY A 223 22.35 20.55 56.37
C GLY A 223 22.15 19.27 57.19
N MET A 224 22.58 18.11 56.68
CA MET A 224 23.11 17.01 57.50
C MET A 224 23.74 15.94 56.62
N SER A 225 24.95 15.55 57.00
CA SER A 225 25.82 14.56 56.37
C SER A 225 25.96 13.30 57.22
N ALA A 226 26.11 12.15 56.55
CA ALA A 226 26.98 11.00 56.89
C ALA A 226 26.56 10.04 58.05
N PRO A 227 27.12 8.81 58.18
CA PRO A 227 27.75 7.89 57.20
C PRO A 227 27.47 6.36 57.47
N LEU A 228 28.26 5.49 56.78
CA LEU A 228 28.80 4.17 57.20
C LEU A 228 28.17 2.84 56.71
N SER A 229 28.94 2.17 55.83
CA SER A 229 29.37 0.76 55.82
C SER A 229 28.68 -0.29 56.71
N ALA A 230 28.40 -1.48 56.15
CA ALA A 230 29.09 -2.76 56.47
C ALA A 230 28.34 -3.96 55.88
N GLU A 231 29.09 -5.03 55.57
CA GLU A 231 28.65 -6.34 55.10
C GLU A 231 27.58 -7.02 55.97
N ALA A 232 26.67 -7.78 55.33
CA ALA A 232 26.10 -9.01 55.90
C ALA A 232 25.47 -9.93 54.83
N ALA A 233 26.20 -11.00 54.54
CA ALA A 233 25.79 -12.37 54.18
C ALA A 233 24.34 -12.66 53.73
N ALA A 234 24.20 -13.12 52.48
CA ALA A 234 23.10 -13.98 52.04
C ALA A 234 23.40 -15.46 52.41
N PRO A 235 22.41 -16.26 52.86
CA PRO A 235 22.67 -17.62 53.34
C PRO A 235 22.86 -18.61 52.19
N GLU A 236 23.81 -19.52 52.41
CA GLU A 236 24.12 -20.70 51.60
C GLU A 236 22.95 -21.69 51.58
N TYR A 237 22.59 -22.19 50.39
CA TYR A 237 21.94 -23.50 50.24
C TYR A 237 22.87 -24.41 49.42
N LYS A 238 23.30 -25.51 50.05
CA LYS A 238 24.24 -26.49 49.50
C LYS A 238 23.65 -27.26 48.31
N MET A 239 24.52 -27.47 47.32
CA MET A 239 24.28 -28.23 46.09
C MET A 239 23.94 -29.71 46.32
N ALA A 240 23.06 -30.24 45.47
CA ALA A 240 23.16 -31.60 44.96
C ALA A 240 22.79 -31.58 43.47
N GLY A 241 23.78 -31.81 42.59
CA GLY A 241 23.57 -31.88 41.13
C GLY A 241 24.78 -31.53 40.25
N SER A 242 25.98 -31.38 40.81
CA SER A 242 27.15 -30.81 40.12
C SER A 242 27.98 -31.80 39.27
N GLU A 243 27.33 -32.73 38.55
CA GLU A 243 28.07 -33.66 37.67
C GLU A 243 27.56 -33.75 36.22
N MET A 244 26.44 -33.12 35.87
CA MET A 244 25.96 -33.06 34.47
C MET A 244 26.14 -31.70 33.78
N LEU A 245 26.72 -30.69 34.44
CA LEU A 245 26.86 -29.32 33.92
C LEU A 245 28.32 -28.88 33.65
N ARG A 246 29.25 -29.82 33.37
CA ARG A 246 30.65 -29.46 33.03
C ARG A 246 30.95 -29.31 31.54
N ASN A 247 30.03 -29.63 30.64
CA ASN A 247 30.32 -29.62 29.20
C ASN A 247 29.72 -28.47 28.38
N ASN A 248 29.29 -27.35 28.98
CA ASN A 248 28.75 -26.21 28.23
C ASN A 248 29.17 -24.82 28.76
N MET A 249 30.44 -24.65 29.17
CA MET A 249 31.05 -23.31 29.28
C MET A 249 31.92 -23.02 28.05
N ALA A 250 31.27 -22.96 26.87
CA ALA A 250 31.86 -22.34 25.70
C ALA A 250 31.44 -20.86 25.66
N ALA A 251 32.45 -19.98 25.67
CA ALA A 251 32.41 -18.55 25.39
C ALA A 251 31.73 -17.63 26.44
N LEU A 252 32.50 -17.20 27.43
CA LEU A 252 32.29 -15.88 28.06
C LEU A 252 32.50 -14.78 26.99
N PRO A 253 31.68 -13.71 26.95
CA PRO A 253 31.83 -12.66 25.95
C PRO A 253 33.12 -11.89 26.21
N VAL A 254 34.02 -11.90 25.22
CA VAL A 254 35.23 -11.08 25.20
C VAL A 254 34.84 -9.61 25.39
N LYS A 255 35.33 -8.95 26.44
CA LYS A 255 35.21 -7.49 26.60
C LYS A 255 35.97 -6.82 25.44
N ARG A 256 35.27 -6.39 24.40
CA ARG A 256 35.84 -5.58 23.31
C ARG A 256 36.32 -4.24 23.87
N SER A 257 37.53 -3.80 23.54
CA SER A 257 37.99 -2.45 23.90
C SER A 257 37.18 -1.39 23.14
N LEU A 258 37.01 -0.21 23.73
CA LEU A 258 36.36 0.92 23.06
C LEU A 258 37.11 1.28 21.76
N GLU A 259 38.45 1.25 21.76
CA GLU A 259 39.24 1.44 20.54
C GLU A 259 38.96 0.39 19.46
N ASP A 260 38.67 -0.87 19.83
CA ASP A 260 38.36 -1.93 18.87
C ASP A 260 36.96 -1.79 18.27
N VAL A 261 36.01 -1.23 19.04
CA VAL A 261 34.67 -0.91 18.55
C VAL A 261 34.70 0.29 17.62
N VAL A 262 35.47 1.33 17.95
CA VAL A 262 35.59 2.56 17.15
C VAL A 262 36.42 2.35 15.87
N LYS A 263 37.33 1.38 15.82
CA LYS A 263 38.06 1.03 14.59
C LYS A 263 37.22 0.24 13.57
N ASN A 264 36.16 -0.42 14.02
CA ASN A 264 35.28 -1.24 13.17
C ASN A 264 33.97 -0.51 12.85
N VAL A 265 34.07 0.73 12.35
CA VAL A 265 32.88 1.49 11.91
C VAL A 265 32.31 0.84 10.66
N SER A 266 31.03 0.48 10.69
CA SER A 266 30.29 -0.02 9.52
C SER A 266 30.16 1.06 8.44
N GLU A 267 29.89 0.66 7.20
CA GLU A 267 29.63 1.60 6.09
C GLU A 267 28.62 2.70 6.48
N THR A 268 28.88 3.93 6.02
CA THR A 268 27.98 5.06 6.25
C THR A 268 26.69 4.94 5.42
N TRP A 269 25.69 5.78 5.68
CA TRP A 269 24.47 5.82 4.87
C TRP A 269 24.76 6.11 3.39
N SER A 270 25.59 7.10 3.08
CA SER A 270 25.95 7.44 1.70
C SER A 270 26.69 6.31 1.00
N GLU A 271 27.60 5.62 1.70
CA GLU A 271 28.31 4.46 1.16
C GLU A 271 27.36 3.29 0.88
N SER A 272 26.44 3.03 1.81
CA SER A 272 25.39 2.02 1.66
C SER A 272 24.46 2.33 0.47
N LEU A 273 24.05 3.59 0.31
CA LEU A 273 23.25 4.05 -0.83
C LEU A 273 23.97 3.76 -2.16
N LEU A 274 25.23 4.16 -2.30
CA LEU A 274 25.99 3.95 -3.54
C LEU A 274 26.23 2.45 -3.83
N ARG A 275 26.46 1.65 -2.78
CA ARG A 275 26.55 0.19 -2.90
C ARG A 275 25.23 -0.40 -3.41
N LEU A 276 24.10 -0.04 -2.80
CA LEU A 276 22.76 -0.53 -3.18
C LEU A 276 22.36 -0.11 -4.59
N ILE A 277 22.70 1.10 -5.03
CA ILE A 277 22.50 1.55 -6.42
C ILE A 277 23.20 0.59 -7.39
N THR A 278 24.46 0.26 -7.09
CA THR A 278 25.28 -0.63 -7.91
C THR A 278 24.76 -2.08 -7.89
N GLU A 279 24.44 -2.62 -6.70
CA GLU A 279 23.93 -3.98 -6.53
C GLU A 279 22.57 -4.19 -7.22
N ARG A 280 21.72 -3.16 -7.25
CA ARG A 280 20.41 -3.18 -7.92
C ARG A 280 20.48 -2.88 -9.41
N GLY A 281 21.66 -2.55 -9.95
CA GLY A 281 21.86 -2.24 -11.36
C GLY A 281 21.22 -0.93 -11.82
N TYR A 282 20.94 0.00 -10.90
CA TYR A 282 20.39 1.30 -11.24
C TYR A 282 21.49 2.30 -11.60
N THR A 283 21.13 3.29 -12.42
CA THR A 283 22.01 4.45 -12.63
C THR A 283 21.73 5.52 -11.59
N ASP A 284 22.74 6.31 -11.21
CA ASP A 284 22.58 7.49 -10.37
C ASP A 284 21.42 8.39 -10.83
N THR A 285 21.30 8.58 -12.15
CA THR A 285 20.28 9.42 -12.78
C THR A 285 18.87 8.90 -12.56
N GLU A 286 18.70 7.58 -12.64
CA GLU A 286 17.43 6.94 -12.41
C GLU A 286 17.00 7.03 -10.95
N VAL A 287 17.95 6.86 -10.03
CA VAL A 287 17.68 6.79 -8.58
C VAL A 287 17.27 8.14 -8.02
N TYR A 288 18.00 9.23 -8.30
CA TYR A 288 17.60 10.54 -7.77
C TYR A 288 16.29 11.05 -8.41
N LYS A 289 16.01 10.69 -9.68
CA LYS A 289 14.73 11.03 -10.32
C LYS A 289 13.57 10.28 -9.66
N ARG A 290 13.74 8.98 -9.39
CA ARG A 290 12.73 8.17 -8.67
C ARG A 290 12.51 8.65 -7.23
N ALA A 291 13.57 9.08 -6.56
CA ALA A 291 13.48 9.65 -5.22
C ALA A 291 12.88 11.08 -5.20
N ASN A 292 12.59 11.67 -6.37
CA ASN A 292 12.19 13.06 -6.52
C ASN A 292 13.17 14.03 -5.82
N VAL A 293 14.46 13.85 -6.09
CA VAL A 293 15.56 14.63 -5.51
C VAL A 293 16.33 15.37 -6.61
N ASP A 294 16.61 16.65 -6.38
CA ASP A 294 17.42 17.46 -7.30
C ASP A 294 18.83 16.89 -7.49
N ARG A 295 19.32 16.95 -8.73
CA ARG A 295 20.66 16.45 -9.10
C ARG A 295 21.79 17.08 -8.28
N LYS A 296 21.68 18.35 -7.87
CA LYS A 296 22.69 19.01 -7.03
C LYS A 296 22.71 18.42 -5.63
N LEU A 297 21.55 18.07 -5.07
CA LEU A 297 21.47 17.41 -3.78
C LEU A 297 22.09 16.01 -3.83
N PHE A 298 21.78 15.23 -4.87
CA PHE A 298 22.40 13.92 -5.07
C PHE A 298 23.93 14.02 -5.26
N SER A 299 24.41 15.04 -5.97
CA SER A 299 25.86 15.28 -6.11
C SER A 299 26.56 15.52 -4.76
N LYS A 300 25.90 16.23 -3.82
CA LYS A 300 26.40 16.42 -2.46
C LYS A 300 26.42 15.11 -1.67
N ILE A 301 25.37 14.29 -1.78
CA ILE A 301 25.30 12.96 -1.16
C ILE A 301 26.46 12.09 -1.64
N ARG A 302 26.68 12.05 -2.96
CA ARG A 302 27.73 11.23 -3.57
C ARG A 302 29.15 11.68 -3.22
N SER A 303 29.37 12.98 -3.05
CA SER A 303 30.71 13.53 -2.76
C SER A 303 31.06 13.57 -1.27
N ASN A 304 30.07 13.50 -0.37
CA ASN A 304 30.28 13.51 1.07
C ASN A 304 29.86 12.18 1.70
N LYS A 305 30.85 11.37 2.10
CA LYS A 305 30.64 10.07 2.76
C LYS A 305 29.93 10.19 4.10
N ASP A 306 30.12 11.29 4.80
CA ASP A 306 29.53 11.57 6.13
C ASP A 306 28.23 12.38 6.00
N TYR A 307 27.66 12.49 4.80
CA TYR A 307 26.40 13.19 4.60
C TYR A 307 25.28 12.54 5.41
N GLN A 308 24.57 13.36 6.18
CA GLN A 308 23.42 12.96 6.98
C GLN A 308 22.13 13.44 6.31
N PRO A 309 21.32 12.54 5.71
CA PRO A 309 20.07 12.92 5.09
C PRO A 309 19.00 13.27 6.14
N LYS A 310 17.99 14.03 5.72
CA LYS A 310 16.72 14.10 6.46
C LYS A 310 15.99 12.75 6.35
N LYS A 311 15.15 12.42 7.32
CA LYS A 311 14.36 11.18 7.33
C LYS A 311 13.59 10.97 6.01
N ASN A 312 12.86 11.99 5.53
CA ASN A 312 12.10 11.92 4.28
C ASN A 312 12.99 11.63 3.07
N THR A 313 14.19 12.21 3.02
CA THR A 313 15.15 11.95 1.94
C THR A 313 15.68 10.52 1.99
N ALA A 314 16.01 10.01 3.19
CA ALA A 314 16.46 8.64 3.37
C ALA A 314 15.37 7.62 2.96
N VAL A 315 14.13 7.87 3.37
CA VAL A 315 12.97 7.07 2.97
C VAL A 315 12.74 7.12 1.46
N ALA A 316 12.81 8.31 0.84
CA ALA A 316 12.64 8.45 -0.60
C ALA A 316 13.67 7.61 -1.39
N PHE A 317 14.93 7.56 -0.95
CA PHE A 317 15.94 6.69 -1.56
C PHE A 317 15.69 5.20 -1.31
N ALA A 318 15.20 4.81 -0.12
CA ALA A 318 14.81 3.43 0.14
C ALA A 318 13.72 2.95 -0.82
N LEU A 319 12.72 3.79 -1.06
CA LEU A 319 11.63 3.51 -2.00
C LEU A 319 12.12 3.51 -3.45
N ALA A 320 12.98 4.47 -3.83
CA ALA A 320 13.57 4.53 -5.16
C ALA A 320 14.40 3.28 -5.51
N LEU A 321 15.03 2.67 -4.49
CA LEU A 321 15.80 1.43 -4.58
C LEU A 321 14.94 0.16 -4.43
N ARG A 322 13.64 0.31 -4.16
CA ARG A 322 12.70 -0.78 -3.90
C ARG A 322 13.19 -1.74 -2.81
N LEU A 323 13.68 -1.18 -1.70
CA LEU A 323 14.14 -1.97 -0.56
C LEU A 323 12.96 -2.60 0.17
N ASN A 324 13.09 -3.86 0.58
CA ASN A 324 12.10 -4.48 1.45
C ASN A 324 12.15 -3.87 2.86
N LEU A 325 11.24 -4.30 3.75
CA LEU A 325 11.10 -3.70 5.07
C LEU A 325 12.37 -3.84 5.94
N ASP A 326 13.02 -5.00 5.91
CA ASP A 326 14.24 -5.25 6.70
C ASP A 326 15.43 -4.47 6.16
N GLU A 327 15.59 -4.45 4.82
CA GLU A 327 16.60 -3.64 4.14
C GLU A 327 16.39 -2.15 4.43
N THR A 328 15.15 -1.68 4.41
CA THR A 328 14.80 -0.28 4.71
C THR A 328 15.12 0.06 6.16
N LYS A 329 14.80 -0.82 7.11
CA LYS A 329 15.13 -0.62 8.53
C LYS A 329 16.64 -0.53 8.75
N ASP A 330 17.43 -1.41 8.13
CA ASP A 330 18.90 -1.31 8.18
C ASP A 330 19.41 -0.01 7.54
N PHE A 331 18.87 0.34 6.37
CA PHE A 331 19.26 1.54 5.63
C PHE A 331 18.96 2.82 6.41
N LEU A 332 17.76 2.95 7.00
CA LEU A 332 17.39 4.10 7.83
C LEU A 332 18.23 4.17 9.11
N ARG A 333 18.55 3.02 9.71
CA ARG A 333 19.40 2.95 10.91
C ARG A 333 20.79 3.55 10.66
N ARG A 334 21.35 3.37 9.46
CA ARG A 334 22.65 3.98 9.07
C ARG A 334 22.60 5.51 8.99
N ALA A 335 21.42 6.08 8.71
CA ALA A 335 21.16 7.52 8.77
C ALA A 335 20.70 8.01 10.16
N GLY A 336 20.67 7.13 11.16
CA GLY A 336 20.23 7.48 12.52
C GLY A 336 18.71 7.53 12.71
N TYR A 337 17.93 6.93 11.83
CA TYR A 337 16.47 6.88 11.93
C TYR A 337 15.94 5.47 12.18
N ALA A 338 14.74 5.40 12.74
CA ALA A 338 13.93 4.19 12.83
C ALA A 338 12.48 4.54 12.50
N PHE A 339 11.70 3.53 12.11
CA PHE A 339 10.25 3.66 12.07
C PHE A 339 9.68 3.69 13.48
N SER A 340 8.75 4.61 13.71
CA SER A 340 8.01 4.71 14.95
C SER A 340 6.58 4.19 14.75
N PRO A 341 6.11 3.25 15.58
CA PRO A 341 4.73 2.76 15.50
C PRO A 341 3.69 3.84 15.85
N SER A 342 4.12 4.98 16.41
CA SER A 342 3.24 6.11 16.75
C SER A 342 3.21 7.21 15.68
N SER A 343 3.95 7.05 14.58
CA SER A 343 4.07 8.05 13.53
C SER A 343 3.22 7.64 12.33
N LYS A 344 2.19 8.41 12.00
CA LYS A 344 1.35 8.17 10.81
C LYS A 344 2.20 8.10 9.54
N PHE A 345 3.16 9.02 9.40
CA PHE A 345 4.15 8.98 8.32
C PHE A 345 4.85 7.62 8.25
N ASP A 346 5.41 7.12 9.36
CA ASP A 346 6.15 5.85 9.35
C ASP A 346 5.25 4.66 9.03
N LEU A 347 4.03 4.63 9.59
CA LEU A 347 3.06 3.57 9.32
C LEU A 347 2.65 3.52 7.84
N ILE A 348 2.47 4.68 7.20
CA ILE A 348 2.16 4.76 5.76
C ILE A 348 3.33 4.20 4.94
N ILE A 349 4.57 4.52 5.31
CA ILE A 349 5.76 4.03 4.62
C ILE A 349 5.95 2.51 4.82
N GLU A 350 5.85 2.02 6.07
CA GLU A 350 5.96 0.59 6.37
C GLU A 350 4.90 -0.21 5.62
N TYR A 351 3.64 0.27 5.66
CA TYR A 351 2.55 -0.32 4.91
C TYR A 351 2.83 -0.33 3.41
N SER A 352 3.33 0.77 2.84
CA SER A 352 3.63 0.85 1.40
C SER A 352 4.67 -0.18 0.98
N ILE A 353 5.75 -0.31 1.76
CA ILE A 353 6.83 -1.27 1.48
C ILE A 353 6.35 -2.72 1.63
N GLU A 354 5.58 -3.04 2.68
CA GLU A 354 5.02 -4.37 2.90
C GLU A 354 4.09 -4.81 1.77
N ASN A 355 3.35 -3.87 1.17
CA ASN A 355 2.45 -4.13 0.06
C ASN A 355 3.12 -3.98 -1.32
N GLY A 356 4.45 -3.77 -1.37
CA GLY A 356 5.20 -3.64 -2.63
C GLY A 356 4.93 -2.35 -3.41
N VAL A 357 4.35 -1.34 -2.77
CA VAL A 357 4.10 -0.02 -3.34
C VAL A 357 5.35 0.83 -3.15
N TYR A 358 6.02 1.14 -4.26
CA TYR A 358 7.24 1.96 -4.29
C TYR A 358 7.10 3.23 -5.15
N ASP A 359 5.90 3.46 -5.69
CA ASP A 359 5.63 4.66 -6.48
C ASP A 359 5.52 5.88 -5.56
N LEU A 360 6.46 6.81 -5.70
CA LEU A 360 6.56 7.98 -4.84
C LEU A 360 5.37 8.93 -4.98
N MET A 361 4.71 8.96 -6.14
CA MET A 361 3.54 9.81 -6.38
C MET A 361 2.32 9.27 -5.64
N LEU A 362 2.09 7.95 -5.70
CA LEU A 362 1.02 7.29 -4.93
C LEU A 362 1.24 7.45 -3.42
N ILE A 363 2.48 7.27 -2.97
CA ILE A 363 2.81 7.41 -1.55
C ILE A 363 2.67 8.87 -1.10
N ASN A 364 3.07 9.85 -1.92
CA ASN A 364 2.90 11.27 -1.59
C ASN A 364 1.44 11.72 -1.57
N SER A 365 0.57 11.10 -2.38
CA SER A 365 -0.88 11.29 -2.29
C SER A 365 -1.38 10.81 -0.93
N ALA A 366 -1.09 9.57 -0.55
CA ALA A 366 -1.51 9.02 0.74
C ALA A 366 -0.94 9.80 1.94
N LEU A 367 0.30 10.31 1.84
CA LEU A 367 0.88 11.18 2.86
C LEU A 367 0.14 12.52 2.95
N PHE A 368 -0.22 13.11 1.81
CA PHE A 368 -0.98 14.36 1.75
C PHE A 368 -2.37 14.20 2.38
N ASP A 369 -3.09 13.14 2.03
CA ASP A 369 -4.44 12.82 2.53
C ASP A 369 -4.48 12.59 4.06
N HIS A 370 -3.32 12.38 4.67
CA HIS A 370 -3.15 12.19 6.11
C HIS A 370 -2.38 13.33 6.80
N ASP A 371 -2.26 14.49 6.16
CA ASP A 371 -1.55 15.68 6.67
C ASP A 371 -0.09 15.39 7.06
N GLN A 372 0.56 14.48 6.33
CA GLN A 372 1.94 14.07 6.57
C GLN A 372 2.90 14.76 5.59
N PRO A 373 4.16 15.00 6.00
CA PRO A 373 5.14 15.61 5.13
C PRO A 373 5.48 14.68 3.96
N GLN A 374 5.44 15.21 2.74
CA GLN A 374 5.73 14.45 1.52
C GLN A 374 7.21 14.06 1.42
N LEU A 375 7.47 13.05 0.61
CA LEU A 375 8.78 12.53 0.24
C LEU A 375 9.33 13.24 -1.00
N GLY A 376 10.66 13.31 -1.06
CA GLY A 376 11.37 14.11 -2.05
C GLY A 376 11.92 15.40 -1.45
N ALA A 377 12.61 16.18 -2.28
CA ALA A 377 13.27 17.43 -1.89
C ALA A 377 12.43 18.66 -2.22
#